data_AF-R6H5Q6-F1
#
_entry.id   AF-R6H5Q6-F1
#
_cell.length_a   1.000
_cell.length_b   1.000
_cell.length_c   1.000
_cell.angle_alpha   90.00
_cell.angle_beta   90.00
_cell.angle_gamma   90.00
#
_symmetry.space_group_name_H-M   'P 1'
#
loop_
_entity.id
_entity.type
_entity.pdbx_description
1 polymer ?
#
loop_
_entity_poly.entity_id
_entity_poly.type
_entity_poly.pdbx_seq_one_letter_code
_entity_poly.pdbx_strand_id
1 'polypeptide(L)' 'MENITVKQGGLYTVAETAALLQTNVHRVYDLIHAGLIPALKLGGYKIRPAALEAFLEKHEGYDMSDPQNPMPLESVLSK' A
#
# COMPACT_ATOMS: atom_id res chain seq x y z
N MET A 1 2.89 -10.54 19.15
CA MET A 1 2.66 -10.21 17.72
C MET A 1 1.30 -9.55 17.64
N GLU A 2 1.21 -8.29 17.23
CA GLU A 2 -0.07 -7.58 17.12
C GLU A 2 -0.91 -8.26 16.04
N ASN A 3 -2.07 -8.78 16.45
CA ASN A 3 -3.07 -9.31 15.53
C ASN A 3 -3.74 -8.14 14.82
N ILE A 4 -3.27 -7.80 13.62
CA ILE A 4 -3.86 -6.73 12.83
C ILE A 4 -5.22 -7.20 12.34
N THR A 5 -6.28 -6.56 12.83
CA THR A 5 -7.66 -6.92 12.49
C THR A 5 -8.05 -6.25 11.16
N VAL A 6 -8.27 -7.04 10.12
CA VAL A 6 -8.77 -6.56 8.82
C VAL A 6 -10.22 -6.09 8.97
N LYS A 7 -10.44 -4.77 8.93
CA LYS A 7 -11.79 -4.18 9.00
C LYS A 7 -12.58 -4.42 7.70
N GLN A 8 -13.52 -5.36 7.72
CA GLN A 8 -14.51 -5.53 6.64
C GLN A 8 -15.47 -4.31 6.62
N GLY A 9 -15.51 -3.57 5.51
CA GLY A 9 -16.38 -2.39 5.32
C GLY A 9 -15.91 -1.07 5.96
N GLY A 10 -14.76 -1.05 6.64
CA GLY A 10 -14.19 0.15 7.27
C GLY A 10 -13.26 0.96 6.36
N LEU A 11 -12.70 2.05 6.89
CA LEU A 11 -11.58 2.78 6.27
C LEU A 11 -10.32 2.60 7.11
N TYR A 12 -9.19 2.34 6.47
CA TYR A 12 -7.88 2.33 7.11
C TYR A 12 -7.27 3.73 7.13
N THR A 13 -6.58 4.05 8.20
CA THR A 13 -5.64 5.16 8.25
C THR A 13 -4.31 4.79 7.60
N VAL A 14 -3.47 5.78 7.37
CA VAL A 14 -2.08 5.57 6.90
C VAL A 14 -1.31 4.66 7.86
N ALA A 15 -1.47 4.85 9.17
CA ALA A 15 -0.79 4.05 10.19
C ALA A 15 -1.25 2.59 10.20
N GLU A 16 -2.57 2.34 10.14
CA GLU A 16 -3.11 0.98 10.03
C GLU A 16 -2.66 0.31 8.73
N THR A 17 -2.64 1.05 7.62
CA THR A 17 -2.16 0.52 6.33
C THR A 17 -0.68 0.17 6.37
N ALA A 18 0.14 1.01 7.01
CA ALA A 18 1.56 0.75 7.18
C ALA A 18 1.79 -0.53 8.00
N ALA A 19 1.02 -0.71 9.08
CA ALA A 19 1.07 -1.93 9.87
C ALA A 19 0.64 -3.17 9.05
N LEU A 20 -0.45 -3.07 8.28
CA LEU A 20 -0.93 -4.15 7.40
C LEU A 20 0.10 -4.56 6.33
N LEU A 21 0.74 -3.57 5.71
CA LEU A 21 1.79 -3.78 4.71
C LEU A 21 3.17 -4.10 5.32
N GLN A 22 3.27 -4.14 6.65
CA GLN A 22 4.52 -4.34 7.39
C GLN A 22 5.62 -3.37 6.95
N THR A 23 5.26 -2.11 6.74
CA THR A 23 6.15 -1.04 6.30
C THR A 23 6.00 0.21 7.17
N ASN A 24 6.77 1.26 6.86
CA ASN A 24 6.68 2.52 7.59
C ASN A 24 5.58 3.44 7.02
N VAL A 25 5.14 4.42 7.81
CA VAL A 25 4.06 5.34 7.40
C VAL A 25 4.43 6.22 6.22
N HIS A 26 5.71 6.60 6.09
CA HIS A 26 6.20 7.40 4.97
C HIS A 26 6.00 6.66 3.65
N ARG A 27 6.25 5.35 3.66
CA ARG A 27 6.06 4.49 2.50
C ARG A 27 4.63 4.51 1.98
N VAL A 28 3.66 4.49 2.89
CA VAL A 28 2.25 4.57 2.52
C VAL A 28 1.92 5.94 1.93
N TYR A 29 2.48 7.03 2.47
CA TYR A 29 2.35 8.35 1.84
C TYR A 29 2.95 8.38 0.43
N ASP A 30 4.12 7.80 0.21
CA ASP A 30 4.75 7.75 -1.11
C ASP A 30 3.86 7.02 -2.12
N LEU A 31 3.26 5.88 -1.73
CA LEU A 31 2.32 5.13 -2.56
C LEU A 31 1.04 5.92 -2.87
N ILE A 32 0.52 6.69 -1.91
CA ILE A 32 -0.65 7.56 -2.12
C ILE A 32 -0.28 8.71 -3.08
N HIS A 33 0.84 9.38 -2.86
CA HIS A 33 1.27 10.52 -3.69
C HIS A 33 1.66 10.07 -5.10
N ALA A 34 2.15 8.84 -5.25
CA ALA A 34 2.36 8.19 -6.55
C ALA A 34 1.05 7.84 -7.27
N GLY A 35 -0.11 7.98 -6.63
CA GLY A 35 -1.40 7.61 -7.19
C GLY A 35 -1.63 6.09 -7.29
N LEU A 36 -0.77 5.28 -6.65
CA LEU A 36 -0.85 3.83 -6.69
C LEU A 36 -1.94 3.29 -5.76
N ILE A 37 -2.09 3.91 -4.59
CA ILE A 37 -3.16 3.58 -3.64
C ILE A 37 -4.14 4.75 -3.58
N PRO A 38 -5.37 4.59 -4.11
CA PRO A 38 -6.41 5.59 -4.00
C PRO A 38 -6.77 5.85 -2.53
N ALA A 39 -6.68 7.12 -2.12
CA ALA A 39 -7.00 7.54 -0.76
C ALA A 39 -7.99 8.70 -0.74
N LEU A 40 -8.76 8.80 0.33
CA LEU A 40 -9.69 9.88 0.63
C LEU A 40 -9.08 10.81 1.68
N LYS A 41 -9.22 12.13 1.52
CA LYS A 41 -8.77 13.11 2.54
C LYS A 41 -9.95 13.54 3.41
N LEU A 42 -10.05 12.99 4.62
CA LEU A 42 -11.12 13.24 5.59
C LEU A 42 -10.52 13.66 6.95
N GLY A 43 -9.82 14.80 6.98
CA GLY A 43 -8.98 15.22 8.12
C GLY A 43 -7.64 14.48 8.23
N GLY A 44 -7.51 13.36 7.51
CA GLY A 44 -6.29 12.60 7.25
C GLY A 44 -6.54 11.69 6.04
N TYR A 45 -5.52 11.01 5.52
CA TYR A 45 -5.76 10.04 4.46
C TYR A 45 -6.44 8.79 5.01
N LYS A 46 -7.45 8.34 4.27
CA LYS A 46 -8.22 7.14 4.52
C LYS A 46 -8.21 6.25 3.29
N ILE A 47 -7.94 4.97 3.46
CA ILE A 47 -7.82 4.00 2.38
C ILE A 47 -8.94 2.97 2.55
N ARG A 48 -9.63 2.64 1.45
CA ARG A 48 -10.62 1.56 1.46
C ARG A 48 -9.89 0.21 1.42
N PRO A 49 -10.36 -0.81 2.17
CA PRO A 49 -9.81 -2.16 2.10
C PRO A 49 -9.74 -2.70 0.67
N ALA A 50 -10.82 -2.59 -0.10
CA ALA A 50 -10.85 -3.01 -1.50
C ALA A 50 -9.84 -2.27 -2.39
N ALA A 51 -9.49 -1.02 -2.08
CA ALA A 51 -8.47 -0.29 -2.84
C ALA A 51 -7.05 -0.78 -2.51
N LEU A 52 -6.82 -1.18 -1.25
CA LEU A 52 -5.57 -1.77 -0.82
C LEU A 52 -5.39 -3.19 -1.41
N GLU A 53 -6.45 -4.00 -1.39
CA GLU A 53 -6.46 -5.34 -2.01
C GLU A 53 -6.20 -5.26 -3.51
N ALA A 54 -6.91 -4.40 -4.24
CA ALA A 54 -6.68 -4.21 -5.67
C ALA A 54 -5.26 -3.70 -5.99
N PHE A 55 -4.67 -2.88 -5.11
CA PHE A 55 -3.27 -2.48 -5.24
C PHE A 55 -2.32 -3.68 -5.10
N LEU A 56 -2.53 -4.53 -4.09
CA LEU A 56 -1.71 -5.71 -3.85
C LEU A 56 -1.81 -6.72 -5.00
N GLU A 57 -3.02 -7.05 -5.45
CA GLU A 57 -3.23 -7.96 -6.58
C GLU A 57 -2.56 -7.44 -7.86
N LYS A 58 -2.66 -6.13 -8.13
CA LYS A 58 -2.10 -5.54 -9.35
C LYS A 58 -0.57 -5.51 -9.36
N HIS A 59 0.06 -5.36 -8.20
CA HIS A 59 1.52 -5.16 -8.08
C HIS A 59 2.21 -6.38 -7.45
N GLU A 60 1.52 -7.51 -7.35
CA GLU A 60 2.14 -8.77 -7.00
C GLU A 60 3.21 -9.14 -8.02
N GLY A 61 4.40 -9.50 -7.56
CA GLY A 61 5.54 -9.79 -8.43
C GLY A 61 6.24 -8.57 -9.02
N TYR A 62 5.94 -7.35 -8.53
CA TYR A 62 6.69 -6.14 -8.88
C TYR A 62 7.63 -5.73 -7.74
N ASP A 63 8.84 -5.29 -8.09
CA ASP A 63 9.66 -4.46 -7.24
C ASP A 63 9.04 -3.06 -7.18
N MET A 64 8.49 -2.76 -6.00
CA MET A 64 7.86 -1.48 -5.74
C MET A 64 8.80 -0.48 -5.07
N SER A 65 10.08 -0.83 -4.82
CA SER A 65 11.06 -0.02 -4.06
C SER A 65 11.04 1.46 -4.45
N ASP A 66 10.92 1.75 -5.75
CA ASP A 66 10.55 3.06 -6.27
C ASP A 66 9.07 3.08 -6.73
N PRO A 67 8.17 3.76 -6.00
CA PRO A 67 6.76 3.87 -6.37
C PRO A 67 6.50 4.58 -7.70
N GLN A 68 7.45 5.41 -8.18
CA GLN A 68 7.32 6.09 -9.46
C GLN A 68 7.76 5.20 -10.64
N ASN A 69 8.51 4.13 -10.35
CA ASN A 69 9.05 3.23 -11.36
C ASN A 69 8.92 1.76 -10.93
N PRO A 70 7.68 1.22 -10.86
CA PRO A 70 7.46 -0.18 -10.54
C PRO A 70 8.02 -1.08 -11.65
N MET A 71 8.87 -2.04 -11.28
CA MET A 71 9.52 -2.96 -12.21
C MET A 71 9.10 -4.40 -11.92
N PRO A 72 9.00 -5.30 -12.92
CA PRO A 72 8.83 -6.72 -12.64
C PRO A 72 9.99 -7.25 -11.80
N LEU A 73 9.70 -8.02 -10.75
CA LEU A 73 10.70 -8.54 -9.81
C LEU A 73 11.72 -9.45 -10.51
N GLU A 74 11.30 -10.20 -11.53
CA GLU A 74 12.16 -11.07 -12.34
C GLU A 74 13.29 -10.29 -13.04
N SER A 75 13.03 -9.05 -13.43
CA SER A 75 14.02 -8.15 -14.06
C SER A 75 15.09 -7.67 -13.07
N VAL A 76 14.80 -7.70 -11.77
CA VAL A 76 15.73 -7.29 -10.71
C VAL A 76 16.59 -8.46 -10.24
N LEU A 77 16.06 -9.68 -10.25
CA LEU A 77 16.76 -10.90 -9.79
C LEU A 77 17.74 -11.49 -10.81
N SER A 78 17.68 -11.05 -12.09
CA SER A 78 18.59 -11.50 -13.16
C SER A 78 19.87 -10.65 -13.28
N LYS A 79 20.17 -9.80 -12.30
CA LYS A 79 21.43 -9.02 -12.19
C LYS A 79 22.22 -9.43 -10.97
#